data_AF-A0A6B9FAV7-F1
#
_entry.id   AF-A0A6B9FAV7-F1
#
_cell.length_a   1.000
_cell.length_b   1.000
_cell.length_c   1.000
_cell.angle_alpha   90.00
_cell.angle_beta   90.00
_cell.angle_gamma   90.00
#
_symmetry.space_group_name_H-M   'P 1'
#
loop_
_entity.id
_entity.type
_entity.pdbx_description
1 polymer ?
#
loop_
_entity_poly.entity_id
_entity_poly.type
_entity_poly.pdbx_seq_one_letter_code
_entity_poly.pdbx_strand_id
1 'polypeptide(L)' 'MSNASKRIPVTEERWKELNELKGAGETYDDLLRELIQEHQRRQLVERAKEVREADTDELTALDEL' A
#
# COMPACT_ATOMS: atom_id res chain seq x y z
N MET A 1 -20.29 -8.47 -9.15
CA MET A 1 -18.89 -8.06 -9.42
C MET A 1 -18.17 -9.26 -10.00
N SER A 2 -17.40 -9.10 -11.08
CA SER A 2 -16.78 -10.24 -11.77
C SER A 2 -15.66 -10.85 -10.92
N ASN A 3 -15.76 -12.14 -10.60
CA ASN A 3 -14.71 -12.96 -9.98
C ASN A 3 -13.58 -13.28 -10.99
N ALA A 4 -13.11 -12.28 -11.74
CA ALA A 4 -12.08 -12.48 -12.74
C ALA A 4 -10.71 -12.46 -12.07
N SER A 5 -10.09 -13.64 -11.95
CA SER A 5 -8.70 -13.76 -11.49
C SER A 5 -7.73 -13.23 -12.55
N LYS A 6 -6.75 -12.43 -12.13
CA LYS A 6 -5.63 -11.98 -12.98
C LYS A 6 -4.34 -12.69 -12.56
N ARG A 7 -3.41 -12.85 -13.50
CA ARG A 7 -2.07 -13.42 -13.25
C ARG A 7 -1.05 -12.29 -13.17
N ILE A 8 -0.20 -12.31 -12.15
CA ILE A 8 0.93 -11.40 -11.99
C ILE A 8 2.21 -12.24 -12.08
N PRO A 9 2.99 -12.13 -13.17
CA PRO A 9 4.27 -12.82 -13.25
C PRO A 9 5.25 -12.18 -12.27
N VAL A 10 5.95 -13.00 -11.52
CA VAL A 10 7.01 -12.61 -10.58
C VAL A 10 8.22 -13.52 -10.78
N THR A 11 9.38 -13.09 -10.30
CA THR A 11 10.55 -13.98 -10.26
C THR A 11 10.36 -15.06 -9.20
N GLU A 12 11.07 -16.19 -9.33
CA GLU A 12 11.02 -17.27 -8.33
C GLU A 12 11.45 -16.80 -6.94
N GLU A 13 12.46 -15.93 -6.88
CA GLU A 13 12.93 -15.29 -5.64
C GLU A 13 11.81 -14.51 -4.96
N ARG A 14 11.15 -13.59 -5.69
CA ARG A 14 10.03 -12.80 -5.13
C ARG A 14 8.85 -13.69 -4.74
N TRP A 15 8.60 -14.77 -5.50
CA TRP A 15 7.56 -15.73 -5.15
C TRP A 15 7.82 -16.43 -3.82
N LYS A 16 9.08 -16.81 -3.54
CA LYS A 16 9.49 -17.41 -2.25
C LYS A 16 9.30 -16.43 -1.10
N GLU A 17 9.75 -15.19 -1.25
CA GLU A 17 9.58 -14.15 -0.23
C GLU A 17 8.10 -13.88 0.07
N LEU A 18 7.26 -13.76 -0.97
CA LEU A 18 5.82 -13.61 -0.77
C LEU A 18 5.21 -14.84 -0.08
N ASN A 19 5.71 -16.04 -0.36
CA ASN A 19 5.23 -17.25 0.31
C ASN A 19 5.65 -17.32 1.79
N GLU A 20 6.82 -16.79 2.14
CA GLU A 20 7.29 -16.68 3.54
C GLU A 20 6.49 -15.65 4.35
N LEU A 21 6.07 -14.56 3.71
CA LEU A 21 5.22 -13.54 4.33
C LEU A 21 3.79 -14.03 4.55
N LYS A 22 3.33 -14.98 3.74
CA LYS A 22 1.95 -15.46 3.74
C LYS A 22 1.64 -16.28 4.99
N GLY A 23 0.56 -15.94 5.69
CA GLY A 23 0.07 -16.66 6.85
C GLY A 23 -0.49 -18.06 6.55
N ALA A 24 -0.66 -18.87 7.59
CA ALA A 24 -1.27 -20.19 7.48
C ALA A 24 -2.74 -20.08 7.05
N GLY A 25 -3.08 -20.68 5.91
CA GLY A 25 -4.45 -20.65 5.36
C GLY A 25 -4.78 -19.38 4.56
N GLU A 26 -3.85 -18.44 4.46
CA GLU A 26 -4.05 -17.18 3.73
C GLU A 26 -3.82 -17.36 2.22
N THR A 27 -4.56 -16.59 1.41
CA THR A 27 -4.37 -16.53 -0.04
C THR A 27 -3.40 -15.41 -0.43
N TYR A 28 -2.86 -15.44 -1.66
CA TYR A 28 -2.07 -14.31 -2.15
C TYR A 28 -2.90 -13.03 -2.31
N ASP A 29 -4.21 -13.12 -2.51
CA ASP A 29 -5.07 -11.93 -2.60
C ASP A 29 -5.15 -11.22 -1.24
N ASP A 30 -5.25 -11.99 -0.16
CA ASP A 30 -5.25 -11.48 1.21
C ASP A 30 -3.91 -10.81 1.54
N LEU A 31 -2.78 -11.49 1.27
CA LEU A 31 -1.46 -10.93 1.50
C LEU A 31 -1.24 -9.63 0.72
N LEU A 32 -1.61 -9.61 -0.57
CA LEU A 32 -1.47 -8.41 -1.40
C LEU A 32 -2.34 -7.27 -0.90
N ARG A 33 -3.55 -7.57 -0.38
CA ARG A 33 -4.42 -6.57 0.25
C ARG A 33 -3.75 -5.95 1.48
N GLU A 34 -3.11 -6.75 2.33
CA GLU A 34 -2.40 -6.25 3.50
C GLU A 34 -1.20 -5.38 3.12
N LEU A 35 -0.38 -5.83 2.16
CA LEU A 35 0.76 -5.06 1.67
C LEU A 35 0.34 -3.72 1.06
N ILE A 36 -0.78 -3.68 0.34
CA ILE A 36 -1.34 -2.42 -0.19
C ILE A 36 -1.74 -1.48 0.94
N GLN A 37 -2.43 -1.98 1.97
CA GLN A 37 -2.83 -1.15 3.11
C GLN A 37 -1.63 -0.60 3.86
N GLU A 38 -0.60 -1.42 4.08
CA GLU A 38 0.63 -0.97 4.72
C GLU A 38 1.32 0.13 3.91
N HIS A 39 1.43 -0.05 2.58
CA HIS A 39 2.00 0.94 1.69
C HIS A 39 1.22 2.27 1.75
N GLN A 40 -0.11 2.23 1.75
CA GLN A 40 -0.96 3.42 1.87
C GLN A 40 -0.78 4.14 3.21
N ARG A 41 -0.67 3.39 4.32
CA ARG A 41 -0.41 3.97 5.64
C ARG A 41 0.94 4.68 5.67
N ARG A 42 1.99 4.06 5.12
CA ARG A 42 3.32 4.68 5.01
C ARG A 42 3.26 5.97 4.18
N GLN A 43 2.61 5.95 3.01
CA GLN A 43 2.43 7.15 2.20
C GLN A 43 1.69 8.27 2.94
N LEU A 44 0.66 7.93 3.72
CA LEU A 44 -0.08 8.92 4.51
C LEU A 44 0.81 9.57 5.57
N VAL A 45 1.64 8.79 6.26
CA VAL A 45 2.58 9.29 7.27
C VAL A 45 3.59 10.25 6.64
N GLU A 46 4.17 9.88 5.50
CA GLU A 46 5.12 10.75 4.79
C GLU A 46 4.46 12.04 4.33
N ARG A 47 3.27 11.99 3.71
CA ARG A 47 2.53 13.21 3.33
C ARG A 47 2.21 14.09 4.53
N ALA A 48 1.79 13.50 5.64
CA ALA A 48 1.52 14.26 6.85
C ALA A 48 2.78 14.91 7.42
N LYS A 49 3.96 14.30 7.21
CA LYS A 49 5.25 14.86 7.59
C LYS A 49 5.62 16.01 6.65
N GLU A 50 5.50 15.83 5.34
CA GLU A 50 5.71 16.88 4.35
C GLU A 50 4.86 18.12 4.64
N VAL A 51 3.57 17.95 4.91
CA VAL A 51 2.67 19.07 5.25
C VAL A 51 3.09 19.76 6.55
N ARG A 52 3.61 19.03 7.55
CA ARG A 52 4.09 19.64 8.80
C ARG A 52 5.40 20.42 8.62
N GLU A 53 6.22 20.02 7.65
CA GLU A 53 7.53 20.61 7.39
C GLU A 53 7.47 21.74 6.35
N ALA A 54 6.39 21.80 5.56
CA ALA A 54 6.15 22.84 4.56
C ALA A 54 5.84 24.20 5.21
N ASP A 55 6.26 25.27 4.52
CA ASP A 55 5.88 26.63 4.89
C ASP A 55 4.39 26.85 4.67
N THR A 56 3.74 27.62 5.55
CA THR A 56 2.29 27.84 5.49
C THR A 56 1.84 28.46 4.16
N ASP A 57 2.70 29.27 3.54
CA ASP A 57 2.43 29.91 2.24
C ASP A 57 2.37 28.89 1.08
N GLU A 58 2.90 27.68 1.24
CA GLU A 58 2.86 26.59 0.26
C GLU A 58 1.64 25.67 0.44
N LEU A 59 0.87 25.85 1.52
CA LEU A 59 -0.26 25.01 1.90
C LEU A 59 -1.60 25.69 1.60
N THR A 60 -2.61 24.89 1.25
CA THR A 60 -4.01 25.34 1.11
C THR A 60 -4.81 24.94 2.35
N ALA A 61 -5.62 25.86 2.87
CA ALA A 61 -6.47 25.58 4.02
C ALA A 61 -7.56 24.55 3.68
N LEU A 62 -7.86 23.66 4.62
CA LEU A 62 -8.77 22.53 4.36
C LEU A 62 -10.22 22.97 4.13
N ASP A 63 -10.62 24.10 4.69
CA ASP A 63 -11.94 24.73 4.54
C ASP A 63 -12.12 25.47 3.20
N GLU A 64 -11.05 25.60 2.41
CA GLU A 64 -11.07 26.22 1.07
C GLU A 64 -11.19 25.18 -0.07
N LEU A 65 -11.28 23.89 0.25
CA LEU A 65 -11.40 22.75 -0.68
C LEU A 65 -12.85 22.27 -0.86
#